data_AF-A0A9D5BBY9-F1
#
_entry.id   AF-A0A9D5BBY9-F1
#
_cell.length_a   1.000
_cell.length_b   1.000
_cell.length_c   1.000
_cell.angle_alpha   90.00
_cell.angle_beta   90.00
_cell.angle_gamma   90.00
#
_symmetry.space_group_name_H-M   'P 1'
#
loop_
_entity.id
_entity.type
_entity.pdbx_description
1 polymer ?
#
loop_
_entity_poly.entity_id
_entity_poly.type
_entity_poly.pdbx_seq_one_letter_code
_entity_poly.pdbx_strand_id
1 'polypeptide(L)'
;MKCAANGSGTRCSSAATTVCARCEAVAYCSLSHRIAHWSHHKTECDRLQQQMESLAVLNDFPFTFSRQATIQVCANQETRCSFLSKRGLHRVGMWMCECLCGASSSSFDLLGFSLISCIF
;
A
#
# COMPACT_ATOMS: atom_id res chain seq x y z
N MET A 1 15.47 5.84 -5.79
CA MET A 1 15.43 5.72 -4.31
C MET A 1 16.59 6.51 -3.72
N LYS A 2 16.43 7.19 -2.56
CA LYS A 2 17.49 8.00 -1.92
C LYS A 2 18.29 7.15 -0.92
N CYS A 3 19.53 7.56 -0.64
CA CYS A 3 20.36 6.91 0.39
C CYS A 3 19.78 7.15 1.79
N ALA A 4 19.58 6.10 2.58
CA ALA A 4 19.04 6.16 3.93
C ALA A 4 20.04 6.77 4.94
N ALA A 5 21.34 6.67 4.66
CA ALA A 5 22.38 7.30 5.48
C ALA A 5 22.63 8.77 5.09
N ASN A 6 21.76 9.40 4.30
CA ASN A 6 21.98 10.78 3.88
C ASN A 6 22.03 11.70 5.10
N GLY A 7 23.11 12.47 5.24
CA GLY A 7 23.36 13.32 6.40
C GLY A 7 24.18 12.66 7.52
N SER A 8 24.58 11.39 7.41
CA SER A 8 25.39 10.68 8.41
C SER A 8 26.90 11.03 8.39
N GLY A 9 27.25 12.24 7.95
CA GLY A 9 28.61 12.79 8.02
C GLY A 9 29.51 12.62 6.80
N THR A 10 29.25 11.65 5.90
CA THR A 10 30.00 11.48 4.65
C THR A 10 29.12 11.74 3.42
N ARG A 11 29.71 12.30 2.36
CA ARG A 11 28.97 12.70 1.15
C ARG A 11 28.32 11.49 0.47
N CYS A 12 27.01 11.56 0.23
CA CYS A 12 26.31 10.59 -0.62
C CYS A 12 26.73 10.75 -2.08
N SER A 13 26.83 9.63 -2.80
CA SER A 13 26.67 9.67 -4.25
C SER A 13 25.21 9.92 -4.60
N SER A 14 24.96 10.53 -5.77
CA SER A 14 23.65 11.06 -6.14
C SER A 14 22.54 10.00 -6.24
N ALA A 15 22.88 8.72 -6.42
CA ALA A 15 21.92 7.63 -6.51
C ALA A 15 22.27 6.49 -5.54
N ALA A 16 21.26 5.97 -4.85
CA ALA A 16 21.40 4.73 -4.10
C ALA A 16 21.48 3.55 -5.08
N THR A 17 22.53 2.75 -4.97
CA THR A 17 22.83 1.65 -5.90
C THR A 17 22.51 0.27 -5.31
N THR A 18 22.32 0.18 -4.00
CA THR A 18 22.09 -1.09 -3.30
C THR A 18 20.97 -0.94 -2.29
N VAL A 19 20.15 -1.97 -2.12
CA VAL A 19 19.14 -2.05 -1.04
C VAL A 19 19.66 -2.88 0.13
N CYS A 20 19.00 -2.77 1.28
CA CYS A 20 19.18 -3.75 2.35
C CYS A 20 18.66 -5.11 1.86
N ALA A 21 19.53 -6.12 1.81
CA ALA A 21 19.17 -7.45 1.31
C ALA A 21 18.16 -8.22 2.18
N ARG A 22 17.92 -7.75 3.41
CA ARG A 22 16.98 -8.39 4.33
C ARG A 22 15.59 -7.77 4.25
N CYS A 23 15.49 -6.46 4.44
CA CYS A 23 14.19 -5.80 4.50
C CYS A 23 13.77 -5.15 3.19
N GLU A 24 14.68 -4.95 2.23
CA GLU A 24 14.47 -4.34 0.91
C GLU A 24 13.87 -2.91 0.89
N ALA A 25 13.46 -2.37 2.05
CA ALA A 25 12.77 -1.09 2.19
C ALA A 25 13.68 0.14 2.10
N VAL A 26 14.97 0.00 2.41
CA VAL A 26 15.94 1.11 2.45
C VAL A 26 17.09 0.88 1.48
N ALA A 27 17.56 1.97 0.87
CA ALA A 27 18.66 1.94 -0.09
C ALA A 27 19.87 2.74 0.39
N TYR A 28 21.04 2.33 -0.08
CA TYR A 28 22.34 2.92 0.23
C TYR A 28 23.13 3.14 -1.05
N CYS A 29 23.88 4.23 -1.07
CA CYS A 29 24.75 4.55 -2.19
C CYS A 29 26.13 3.88 -2.09
N SER A 30 26.46 3.29 -0.93
CA SER A 30 27.70 2.54 -0.66
C SER A 30 27.55 1.57 0.52
N LEU A 31 28.49 0.64 0.65
CA LEU A 31 28.61 -0.23 1.83
C LEU A 31 28.94 0.57 3.10
N SER A 32 29.76 1.62 3.01
CA SER A 32 30.12 2.46 4.15
C SER A 32 28.89 3.13 4.78
N HIS A 33 27.96 3.60 3.97
CA HIS A 33 26.69 4.17 4.42
C HIS A 33 25.77 3.15 5.07
N ARG A 34 25.76 1.92 4.57
CA ARG A 34 25.02 0.82 5.21
C ARG A 34 25.57 0.51 6.60
N ILE A 35 26.89 0.39 6.74
CA ILE A 35 27.54 0.10 8.02
C ILE A 35 27.32 1.24 9.01
N ALA A 36 27.52 2.49 8.57
CA ALA A 36 27.33 3.66 9.43
C ALA A 36 25.88 3.80 9.92
N HIS A 37 24.90 3.51 9.06
CA HIS A 37 23.48 3.57 9.39
C HIS A 37 22.97 2.34 10.16
N TRP A 38 23.76 1.27 10.26
CA TRP A 38 23.33 -0.01 10.84
C TRP A 38 22.85 0.10 12.30
N SER A 39 23.50 0.96 13.10
CA SER A 39 23.13 1.15 14.51
C SER A 39 21.67 1.59 14.69
N HIS A 40 21.17 2.43 13.78
CA HIS A 40 19.78 2.89 13.75
C HIS A 40 18.88 1.92 12.98
N HIS A 41 19.35 1.41 11.83
CA HIS A 41 18.55 0.54 10.98
C HIS A 41 18.20 -0.80 11.62
N LYS A 42 19.11 -1.39 12.41
CA LYS A 42 18.96 -2.78 12.91
C LYS A 42 17.70 -2.99 13.75
N THR A 43 17.24 -1.97 14.47
CA THR A 43 16.02 -2.07 15.30
C THR A 43 14.75 -2.09 14.45
N GLU A 44 14.79 -1.44 13.29
CA GLU A 44 13.66 -1.31 12.36
C GLU A 44 13.68 -2.37 11.25
N CYS A 45 14.82 -3.05 11.03
CA CYS A 45 15.02 -3.93 9.89
C CYS A 45 13.97 -5.04 9.82
N ASP A 46 13.70 -5.70 10.96
CA ASP A 46 12.76 -6.82 11.05
C ASP A 46 11.32 -6.37 10.79
N ARG A 47 10.93 -5.23 11.38
CA ARG A 47 9.61 -4.62 11.16
C ARG A 47 9.42 -4.24 9.69
N LEU A 48 10.44 -3.65 9.06
CA LEU A 48 10.40 -3.28 7.65
C LEU A 48 10.35 -4.50 6.72
N GLN A 49 11.03 -5.59 7.08
CA GLN A 49 10.97 -6.85 6.34
C GLN A 49 9.53 -7.39 6.32
N GLN A 50 8.89 -7.51 7.49
CA GLN A 50 7.49 -7.94 7.59
C GLN A 50 6.53 -7.05 6.77
N GLN A 51 6.81 -5.73 6.73
CA GLN A 51 6.04 -4.80 5.91
C GLN A 51 6.25 -5.03 4.42
N MET A 52 7.48 -5.30 3.94
CA MET A 52 7.72 -5.60 2.53
C MET A 52 7.12 -6.94 2.11
N GLU A 53 7.18 -7.96 2.97
CA GLU A 53 6.50 -9.25 2.76
C GLU A 53 4.98 -9.05 2.61
N SER A 54 4.40 -8.18 3.44
CA SER A 54 2.98 -7.80 3.33
C SER A 54 2.68 -6.96 2.09
N LEU A 55 3.60 -6.10 1.64
CA LEU A 55 3.43 -5.33 0.41
C LEU A 55 3.35 -6.22 -0.84
N ALA A 56 4.06 -7.35 -0.88
CA ALA A 56 3.92 -8.30 -1.98
C ALA A 56 2.47 -8.84 -2.05
N VAL A 57 1.90 -9.21 -0.89
CA VAL A 57 0.50 -9.64 -0.79
C VAL A 57 -0.47 -8.50 -1.14
N LEU A 58 -0.17 -7.27 -0.74
CA LEU A 58 -1.00 -6.09 -1.08
C LEU A 58 -0.90 -5.70 -2.56
N ASN A 59 0.25 -5.91 -3.21
CA ASN A 59 0.41 -5.71 -4.65
C ASN A 59 -0.29 -6.81 -5.47
N ASP A 60 -0.30 -8.05 -4.96
CA ASP A 60 -1.07 -9.17 -5.53
C ASP A 60 -2.56 -9.07 -5.20
N PHE A 61 -2.93 -8.27 -4.19
CA PHE A 61 -4.32 -8.01 -3.89
C PHE A 61 -4.94 -7.31 -5.11
N PRO A 62 -6.10 -7.76 -5.61
CA PRO A 62 -6.68 -7.30 -6.89
C PRO A 62 -7.10 -5.82 -6.91
N PHE A 63 -6.76 -5.07 -5.86
CA PHE A 63 -7.02 -3.66 -5.70
C PHE A 63 -5.71 -2.90 -5.70
N THR A 64 -5.10 -2.88 -6.87
CA THR A 64 -4.61 -1.57 -7.29
C THR A 64 -5.82 -0.68 -7.49
N PHE A 65 -5.76 0.45 -6.78
CA PHE A 65 -6.39 1.73 -7.05
C PHE A 65 -6.16 2.13 -8.52
N SER A 66 -6.69 1.35 -9.45
CA SER A 66 -6.50 1.57 -10.88
C SER A 66 -7.20 2.88 -11.23
N ARG A 67 -6.69 3.60 -12.23
CA ARG A 67 -7.36 4.77 -12.81
C ARG A 67 -8.85 4.48 -13.08
N GLN A 68 -9.21 3.24 -13.39
CA GLN A 68 -10.60 2.82 -13.57
C GLN A 68 -11.41 2.81 -12.25
N ALA A 69 -10.85 2.31 -11.14
CA ALA A 69 -11.54 2.29 -9.84
C ALA A 69 -11.73 3.69 -9.23
N THR A 70 -10.77 4.61 -9.44
CA THR A 70 -10.76 5.92 -8.77
C THR A 70 -11.20 7.06 -9.68
N ILE A 71 -10.79 7.10 -10.96
CA ILE A 71 -11.10 8.22 -11.86
C ILE A 71 -12.40 8.01 -12.63
N GLN A 72 -12.72 6.79 -13.07
CA GLN A 72 -13.97 6.55 -13.81
C GLN A 72 -15.21 6.55 -12.91
N VAL A 73 -15.05 6.12 -11.65
CA VAL A 73 -16.11 6.23 -10.63
C VAL A 73 -16.31 7.69 -10.19
N CYS A 74 -15.24 8.45 -9.92
CA CYS A 74 -15.35 9.87 -9.55
C CYS A 74 -15.82 10.77 -10.71
N ALA A 75 -15.57 10.36 -11.96
CA ALA A 75 -16.08 11.06 -13.15
C ALA A 75 -17.52 10.61 -13.54
N ASN A 76 -18.21 9.79 -12.72
CA ASN A 76 -19.52 9.21 -13.01
C ASN A 76 -19.62 8.45 -14.35
N GLN A 77 -18.49 7.96 -14.89
CA GLN A 77 -18.48 7.17 -16.13
C GLN A 77 -18.89 5.71 -15.88
N GLU A 78 -18.73 5.22 -14.64
CA GLU A 78 -19.12 3.88 -14.24
C GLU A 78 -19.51 3.84 -12.75
N THR A 79 -20.54 3.08 -12.40
CA THR A 79 -20.93 2.86 -11.00
C THR A 79 -20.05 1.79 -10.34
N ARG A 80 -19.83 1.89 -9.01
CA ARG A 80 -19.10 0.88 -8.23
C ARG A 80 -19.65 -0.54 -8.45
N CYS A 81 -20.98 -0.69 -8.55
CA CYS A 81 -21.62 -1.98 -8.79
C CYS A 81 -21.29 -2.55 -10.19
N SER A 82 -21.31 -1.73 -11.25
CA SER A 82 -20.94 -2.15 -12.61
C SER A 82 -19.47 -2.59 -12.67
N PHE A 83 -18.59 -1.77 -12.07
CA PHE A 83 -17.15 -2.04 -12.02
C PHE A 83 -16.83 -3.40 -11.35
N LEU A 84 -17.46 -3.67 -10.20
CA LEU A 84 -17.28 -4.93 -9.46
C LEU A 84 -17.92 -6.12 -10.17
N SER A 85 -19.09 -5.93 -10.80
CA SER A 85 -19.79 -7.00 -11.51
C SER A 85 -18.99 -7.50 -12.72
N LYS A 86 -18.38 -6.59 -13.49
CA LYS A 86 -17.51 -6.94 -14.63
C LYS A 86 -16.29 -7.81 -14.24
N ARG A 87 -15.89 -7.76 -12.97
CA ARG A 87 -14.77 -8.53 -12.42
C ARG A 87 -15.21 -9.77 -11.66
N GLY A 88 -16.51 -10.05 -11.59
CA GLY A 88 -17.04 -11.16 -10.78
C GLY A 88 -16.85 -10.97 -9.27
N LEU A 89 -16.60 -9.74 -8.81
CA LEU A 89 -16.33 -9.42 -7.40
C LEU A 89 -17.54 -8.84 -6.68
N HIS A 90 -18.61 -8.50 -7.40
CA HIS A 90 -19.79 -7.90 -6.79
C HIS A 90 -20.42 -8.88 -5.78
N ARG A 91 -20.62 -8.41 -4.53
CA ARG A 91 -21.17 -9.19 -3.40
C ARG A 91 -20.29 -10.37 -2.94
N VAL A 92 -19.01 -10.42 -3.32
CA VAL A 92 -18.09 -11.50 -2.92
C VAL A 92 -17.21 -11.05 -1.76
N GLY A 93 -17.22 -11.78 -0.63
CA GLY A 93 -16.33 -11.53 0.51
C GLY A 93 -16.34 -10.07 0.98
N MET A 94 -15.15 -9.46 1.11
CA MET A 94 -14.97 -8.08 1.54
C MET A 94 -15.59 -7.04 0.59
N TRP A 95 -15.82 -7.38 -0.69
CA TRP A 95 -16.39 -6.49 -1.71
C TRP A 95 -17.87 -6.19 -1.51
N MET A 96 -18.55 -6.91 -0.62
CA MET A 96 -19.95 -6.69 -0.31
C MET A 96 -20.21 -5.33 0.35
N CYS A 97 -19.23 -4.79 1.09
CA CYS A 97 -19.34 -3.51 1.78
C CYS A 97 -19.12 -2.28 0.87
N GLU A 98 -18.68 -2.50 -0.37
CA GLU A 98 -18.33 -1.41 -1.29
C GLU A 98 -19.53 -0.80 -2.02
N CYS A 99 -20.73 -1.34 -1.80
CA CYS A 99 -21.97 -0.84 -2.36
C CYS A 99 -23.18 -1.22 -1.48
N LEU A 100 -24.27 -0.46 -1.60
CA LEU A 100 -25.51 -0.69 -0.85
C LEU A 100 -26.22 -1.99 -1.25
N CYS A 101 -25.80 -2.65 -2.32
CA CYS A 101 -26.33 -3.96 -2.71
C CYS A 101 -26.15 -4.99 -1.59
N GLY A 102 -25.06 -4.94 -0.83
CA GLY A 102 -24.85 -5.83 0.33
C GLY A 102 -25.82 -5.62 1.50
N ALA A 103 -26.35 -4.41 1.66
CA ALA A 103 -27.24 -4.06 2.77
C ALA A 103 -28.61 -4.76 2.70
N SER A 104 -29.00 -5.30 1.54
CA SER A 104 -30.26 -6.05 1.41
C SER A 104 -30.19 -7.48 1.99
N SER A 105 -29.00 -7.98 2.34
CA SER A 105 -28.81 -9.34 2.89
C SER A 105 -28.32 -9.36 4.33
N SER A 106 -27.95 -8.22 4.91
CA SER A 106 -27.50 -8.16 6.28
C SER A 106 -27.97 -6.86 6.93
N SER A 107 -28.96 -7.00 7.81
CA SER A 107 -29.27 -5.99 8.83
C SER A 107 -28.09 -5.94 9.80
N PHE A 108 -27.07 -5.18 9.45
CA PHE A 108 -26.08 -4.69 10.40
C PHE A 108 -26.19 -3.17 10.41
N ASP A 109 -26.86 -2.70 11.45
CA ASP A 109 -26.94 -1.34 11.99
C ASP A 109 -26.37 -0.20 11.13
N LEU A 110 -27.31 0.58 10.58
CA LEU A 110 -27.15 1.84 9.86
C LEU A 110 -26.66 2.99 10.76
N LEU A 111 -25.60 2.79 11.55
CA LEU A 111 -25.02 3.86 12.39
C LEU A 111 -23.48 3.95 12.34
N GLY A 112 -22.81 3.31 11.36
CA GLY A 112 -21.33 3.30 11.31
C GLY A 112 -20.67 3.72 9.99
N PHE A 113 -21.29 3.49 8.84
CA PHE A 113 -20.57 3.56 7.56
C PHE A 113 -20.55 4.93 6.87
N SER A 114 -21.17 5.96 7.45
CA SER A 114 -21.13 7.32 6.90
C SER A 114 -19.76 8.00 7.01
N LEU A 115 -18.75 7.36 7.62
CA LEU A 115 -17.43 7.95 7.87
C LEU A 115 -16.26 7.32 7.10
N ILE A 116 -16.46 6.29 6.27
CA ILE A 116 -15.38 5.74 5.41
C ILE A 116 -15.38 6.39 4.01
N SER A 117 -16.05 7.53 3.85
CA SER A 117 -15.89 8.37 2.64
C SER A 117 -14.66 9.28 2.68
N CYS A 118 -13.90 9.35 3.79
CA CYS A 118 -12.78 10.29 3.91
C CYS A 118 -11.59 9.76 4.74
N ILE A 119 -11.12 8.54 4.49
CA ILE A 119 -9.72 8.20 4.76
C ILE A 119 -9.16 7.56 3.50
N PHE A 120 -8.79 8.40 2.53
CA PHE A 120 -7.60 8.35 1.69
C PHE A 120 -7.51 9.66 0.91
#